data_AF-A0A182TM52-F1
#
_entry.id   AF-A0A182TM52-F1
#
_cell.length_a   1.000
_cell.length_b   1.000
_cell.length_c   1.000
_cell.angle_alpha   90.00
_cell.angle_beta   90.00
_cell.angle_gamma   90.00
#
_symmetry.space_group_name_H-M   'P 1'
#
loop_
_entity.id
_entity.type
_entity.pdbx_description
1 polymer ?
#
loop_
_entity_poly.entity_id
_entity_poly.type
_entity_poly.pdbx_seq_one_letter_code
_entity_poly.pdbx_strand_id
1 'polypeptide(L)'
;TEIRCQEKSKGGLCYEVILAEPAVNVALPKLPPTQGKNVSAEEIEEKLKAAEERRLSLEAKKMADWSAKMAKIEEASRKKDELDKEFKTHAKEVLHTKMEQYEEKRVQQLSEIKEKLKTHAADIEKTRQSLEQQKVEELQKHLEDKLRNAATLRDDNIKKILDRLKEHNTDKLNEVRATIDQIEALKTTEKTRIIENKLSTAEQNREKELQKKLENIRKHERRAELVRQNKAALAQKTDVTASSG
;
A
#
# COMPACT_ATOMS: atom_id res chain seq x y z
N THR A 1 85.54 137.84 -2.73
CA THR A 1 84.68 137.22 -3.75
C THR A 1 85.46 137.00 -5.03
N GLU A 2 85.62 135.74 -5.40
CA GLU A 2 86.21 135.29 -6.68
C GLU A 2 85.11 134.68 -7.56
N ILE A 3 85.15 134.94 -8.86
CA ILE A 3 84.27 134.29 -9.84
C ILE A 3 85.12 133.38 -10.71
N ARG A 4 84.78 132.09 -10.74
CA ARG A 4 85.52 131.06 -11.48
C ARG A 4 84.61 130.28 -12.43
N CYS A 5 85.23 129.60 -13.39
CA CYS A 5 84.55 128.67 -14.32
C CYS A 5 83.37 129.31 -15.06
N GLN A 6 83.60 130.51 -15.61
CA GLN A 6 82.56 131.22 -16.34
C GLN A 6 82.38 130.63 -17.75
N GLU A 7 81.24 129.98 -17.99
CA GLU A 7 80.87 129.44 -19.29
C GLU A 7 79.67 130.21 -19.87
N LYS A 8 79.86 130.82 -21.04
CA LYS A 8 78.79 131.51 -21.79
C LYS A 8 78.25 130.60 -22.88
N SER A 9 76.93 130.39 -22.85
CA SER A 9 76.20 129.78 -23.95
C SER A 9 75.13 130.74 -24.49
N LYS A 10 74.54 130.42 -25.65
CA LYS A 10 73.43 131.20 -26.25
C LYS A 10 72.23 131.34 -25.30
N GLY A 11 72.03 130.40 -24.38
CA GLY A 11 70.90 130.40 -23.43
C GLY A 11 71.18 131.11 -22.10
N GLY A 12 72.38 131.67 -21.91
CA GLY A 12 72.77 132.35 -20.69
C GLY A 12 74.18 132.02 -20.24
N LEU A 13 74.54 132.59 -19.11
CA LEU A 13 75.87 132.50 -18.53
C LEU A 13 75.78 131.80 -17.18
N CYS A 14 76.62 130.78 -16.96
CA CYS A 14 76.87 130.24 -15.64
C CYS A 14 78.30 130.57 -15.18
N TYR A 15 78.45 130.83 -13.90
CA TYR A 15 79.75 130.97 -13.24
C TYR A 15 79.59 130.58 -11.78
N GLU A 16 80.68 130.10 -11.20
CA GLU A 16 80.74 129.81 -9.77
C GLU A 16 81.18 131.09 -9.04
N VAL A 17 80.40 131.51 -8.04
CA VAL A 17 80.74 132.67 -7.18
C VAL A 17 81.20 132.15 -5.84
N ILE A 18 82.48 132.32 -5.56
CA ILE A 18 83.09 131.99 -4.27
C ILE A 18 83.18 133.28 -3.47
N LEU A 19 82.24 133.51 -2.57
CA LEU A 19 82.20 134.72 -1.73
C LEU A 19 83.39 134.78 -0.76
N ALA A 20 83.80 133.63 -0.23
CA ALA A 20 85.00 133.40 0.58
C ALA A 20 85.49 131.96 0.37
N GLU A 21 86.80 131.73 0.45
CA GLU A 21 87.36 130.36 0.40
C GLU A 21 86.87 129.54 1.60
N PRO A 22 86.49 128.26 1.41
CA PRO A 22 86.01 127.43 2.50
C PRO A 22 87.10 127.27 3.57
N ALA A 23 86.79 127.63 4.81
CA ALA A 23 87.67 127.40 5.95
C ALA A 23 87.95 125.89 6.04
N VAL A 24 89.23 125.53 5.90
CA VAL A 24 89.70 124.15 5.78
C VAL A 24 89.12 123.25 6.90
N ASN A 25 88.55 122.11 6.48
CA ASN A 25 88.04 120.98 7.26
C ASN A 25 86.65 121.09 7.91
N VAL A 26 85.59 121.00 7.10
CA VAL A 26 84.28 120.48 7.56
C VAL A 26 84.06 119.09 6.96
N ALA A 27 84.18 118.05 7.79
CA ALA A 27 83.89 116.67 7.41
C ALA A 27 82.37 116.42 7.42
N LEU A 28 81.81 115.96 6.29
CA LEU A 28 80.40 115.56 6.20
C LEU A 28 80.13 114.31 7.06
N PRO A 29 78.98 114.21 7.77
CA PRO A 29 78.62 113.02 8.53
C PRO A 29 78.54 111.78 7.64
N LYS A 30 79.33 110.74 7.96
CA LYS A 30 79.28 109.45 7.26
C LYS A 30 77.94 108.77 7.54
N LEU A 31 77.06 108.69 6.54
CA LEU A 31 75.94 107.75 6.58
C LEU A 31 76.49 106.32 6.68
N PRO A 32 75.83 105.42 7.43
CA PRO A 32 76.22 104.02 7.48
C PRO A 32 76.24 103.45 6.05
N PRO A 33 77.23 102.61 5.71
CA PRO A 33 77.32 102.04 4.39
C PRO A 33 76.11 101.14 4.17
N THR A 34 75.12 101.62 3.41
CA THR A 34 74.25 100.72 2.69
C THR A 34 75.15 100.04 1.68
N GLN A 35 75.71 98.89 2.05
CA GLN A 35 76.23 97.94 1.08
C GLN A 35 75.04 97.52 0.22
N GLY A 36 74.77 98.31 -0.83
CA GLY A 36 74.01 97.84 -1.97
C GLY A 36 74.81 96.69 -2.54
N LYS A 37 74.51 95.46 -2.11
CA LYS A 37 74.90 94.30 -2.88
C LYS A 37 74.36 94.54 -4.29
N ASN A 38 75.24 94.55 -5.28
CA ASN A 38 74.84 94.64 -6.68
C ASN A 38 74.06 93.36 -6.98
N VAL A 39 72.73 93.43 -6.87
CA VAL A 39 71.86 92.28 -7.09
C VAL A 39 72.05 91.88 -8.56
N SER A 40 72.50 90.64 -8.78
CA SER A 40 72.70 90.13 -10.14
C SER A 40 71.36 90.09 -10.87
N ALA A 41 71.35 90.26 -12.19
CA ALA A 41 70.14 90.12 -13.01
C ALA A 41 69.46 88.76 -12.79
N GLU A 42 70.26 87.71 -12.56
CA GLU A 42 69.80 86.34 -12.29
C GLU A 42 69.07 86.23 -10.93
N GLU A 43 69.58 86.88 -9.87
CA GLU A 43 68.92 86.90 -8.55
C GLU A 43 67.60 87.70 -8.57
N ILE A 44 67.49 88.71 -9.45
CA ILE A 44 66.25 89.47 -9.65
C ILE A 44 65.22 88.60 -10.37
N GLU A 45 65.62 87.90 -11.43
CA GLU A 45 64.77 86.98 -12.19
C GLU A 45 64.27 85.83 -11.31
N GLU A 46 65.15 85.23 -10.51
CA GLU A 46 64.77 84.15 -9.58
C GLU A 46 63.73 84.62 -8.56
N LYS A 47 63.85 85.84 -8.01
CA LYS A 47 62.85 86.41 -7.10
C LYS A 47 61.51 86.66 -7.78
N LEU A 48 61.51 87.10 -9.04
CA LEU A 48 60.28 87.30 -9.82
C LEU A 48 59.61 85.95 -10.12
N LYS A 49 60.39 84.94 -10.52
CA LYS A 49 59.92 83.57 -10.76
C LYS A 49 59.35 82.93 -9.48
N ALA A 50 60.03 83.07 -8.34
CA ALA A 50 59.53 82.58 -7.06
C ALA A 50 58.25 83.32 -6.59
N ALA A 51 58.04 84.58 -6.99
CA ALA A 51 56.78 85.29 -6.77
C ALA A 51 55.67 84.75 -7.68
N GLU A 52 55.98 84.46 -8.95
CA GLU A 52 55.03 83.85 -9.89
C GLU A 52 54.63 82.43 -9.49
N GLU A 53 55.58 81.58 -9.09
CA GLU A 53 55.31 80.22 -8.60
C GLU A 53 54.43 80.25 -7.34
N ARG A 54 54.67 81.20 -6.41
CA ARG A 54 53.77 81.39 -5.26
C ARG A 54 52.37 81.81 -5.67
N ARG A 55 52.25 82.71 -6.65
CA ARG A 55 50.95 83.11 -7.21
C ARG A 55 50.21 81.90 -7.81
N LEU A 56 50.91 81.13 -8.64
CA LEU A 56 50.35 79.96 -9.32
C LEU A 56 49.97 78.85 -8.32
N SER A 57 50.80 78.62 -7.30
CA SER A 57 50.51 77.66 -6.23
C SER A 57 49.27 78.04 -5.43
N LEU A 58 49.09 79.34 -5.11
CA LEU A 58 47.88 79.82 -4.44
C LEU A 58 46.63 79.67 -5.30
N GLU A 59 46.75 79.92 -6.61
CA GLU A 59 45.66 79.71 -7.56
C GLU A 59 45.30 78.22 -7.70
N ALA A 60 46.30 77.35 -7.86
CA ALA A 60 46.12 75.90 -7.90
C ALA A 60 45.46 75.39 -6.62
N LYS A 61 45.87 75.88 -5.44
CA LYS A 61 45.23 75.53 -4.17
C LYS A 61 43.77 75.95 -4.13
N LYS A 62 43.44 77.17 -4.57
CA LYS A 62 42.04 77.62 -4.65
C LYS A 62 41.21 76.74 -5.60
N MET A 63 41.77 76.36 -6.74
CA MET A 63 41.10 75.47 -7.70
C MET A 63 40.90 74.07 -7.14
N ALA A 64 41.88 73.53 -6.42
CA ALA A 64 41.77 72.25 -5.73
C ALA A 64 40.69 72.29 -4.63
N ASP A 65 40.66 73.35 -3.81
CA ASP A 65 39.64 73.54 -2.77
C ASP A 65 38.23 73.67 -3.37
N TRP A 66 38.08 74.38 -4.49
CA TRP A 66 36.81 74.46 -5.22
C TRP A 66 36.40 73.12 -5.81
N SER A 67 37.33 72.39 -6.42
CA SER A 67 37.07 71.06 -7.00
C SER A 67 36.65 70.06 -5.91
N ALA A 68 37.30 70.08 -4.74
CA ALA A 68 36.94 69.24 -3.60
C ALA A 68 35.53 69.55 -3.08
N LYS A 69 35.14 70.84 -3.02
CA LYS A 69 33.78 71.24 -2.64
C LYS A 69 32.73 70.74 -3.64
N MET A 70 33.00 70.86 -4.94
CA MET A 70 32.09 70.35 -5.98
C MET A 70 31.96 68.83 -5.92
N ALA A 71 33.07 68.11 -5.80
CA ALA A 71 33.06 66.65 -5.64
C ALA A 71 32.24 66.21 -4.42
N LYS A 72 32.34 66.92 -3.28
CA LYS A 72 31.54 66.62 -2.08
C LYS A 72 30.04 66.85 -2.29
N ILE A 73 29.66 67.89 -3.05
CA ILE A 73 28.26 68.16 -3.40
C ILE A 73 27.72 67.06 -4.32
N GLU A 74 28.49 66.67 -5.34
CA GLU A 74 28.12 65.59 -6.25
C GLU A 74 28.00 64.23 -5.54
N GLU A 75 28.90 63.92 -4.60
CA GLU A 75 28.83 62.69 -3.81
C GLU A 75 27.59 62.68 -2.90
N ALA A 76 27.27 63.81 -2.28
CA ALA A 76 26.05 63.94 -1.47
C ALA A 76 24.77 63.77 -2.31
N SER A 77 24.76 64.33 -3.54
CA SER A 77 23.64 64.13 -4.47
C SER A 77 23.52 62.67 -4.90
N ARG A 78 24.64 62.03 -5.27
CA ARG A 78 24.66 60.61 -5.63
C ARG A 78 24.15 59.71 -4.52
N LYS A 79 24.62 59.90 -3.28
CA LYS A 79 24.16 59.12 -2.11
C LYS A 79 22.66 59.29 -1.87
N LYS A 80 22.13 60.49 -2.06
CA LYS A 80 20.68 60.73 -1.94
C LYS A 80 19.91 59.95 -3.00
N ASP A 81 20.35 59.98 -4.25
CA ASP A 81 19.69 59.27 -5.35
C ASP A 81 19.81 57.75 -5.20
N GLU A 82 20.94 57.25 -4.70
CA GLU A 82 21.16 55.84 -4.38
C GLU A 82 20.20 55.36 -3.29
N LEU A 83 20.05 56.09 -2.18
CA LEU A 83 19.11 55.75 -1.11
C LEU A 83 17.65 55.74 -1.59
N ASP A 84 17.25 56.71 -2.42
CA ASP A 84 15.90 56.75 -3.00
C ASP A 84 15.65 55.57 -3.95
N LYS A 85 16.66 55.19 -4.74
CA LYS A 85 16.60 54.03 -5.62
C LYS A 85 16.52 52.72 -4.83
N GLU A 86 17.32 52.56 -3.78
CA GLU A 86 17.29 51.40 -2.88
C GLU A 86 15.93 51.27 -2.21
N PHE A 87 15.40 52.38 -1.67
CA PHE A 87 14.07 52.40 -1.06
C PHE A 87 12.98 51.95 -2.03
N LYS A 88 12.96 52.50 -3.25
CA LYS A 88 11.99 52.12 -4.29
C LYS A 88 12.12 50.67 -4.71
N THR A 89 13.34 50.18 -4.85
CA THR A 89 13.61 48.79 -5.25
C THR A 89 13.17 47.84 -4.15
N HIS A 90 13.54 48.10 -2.90
CA HIS A 90 13.15 47.30 -1.76
C HIS A 90 11.62 47.30 -1.55
N ALA A 91 10.96 48.45 -1.63
CA ALA A 91 9.50 48.53 -1.53
C ALA A 91 8.79 47.71 -2.62
N LYS A 92 9.33 47.74 -3.86
CA LYS A 92 8.81 46.93 -4.97
C LYS A 92 8.99 45.43 -4.72
N GLU A 93 10.16 45.01 -4.27
CA GLU A 93 10.46 43.60 -3.98
C GLU A 93 9.61 43.04 -2.82
N VAL A 94 9.42 43.84 -1.77
CA VAL A 94 8.54 43.50 -0.64
C VAL A 94 7.10 43.31 -1.11
N LEU A 95 6.59 44.23 -1.95
CA LEU A 95 5.25 44.10 -2.51
C LEU A 95 5.13 42.86 -3.40
N HIS A 96 6.12 42.62 -4.27
CA HIS A 96 6.13 41.46 -5.16
C HIS A 96 6.10 40.14 -4.39
N THR A 97 7.03 39.97 -3.45
CA THR A 97 7.12 38.80 -2.57
C THR A 97 5.80 38.58 -1.83
N LYS A 98 5.18 39.65 -1.33
CA LYS A 98 3.90 39.56 -0.61
C LYS A 98 2.78 39.09 -1.54
N MET A 99 2.71 39.60 -2.77
CA MET A 99 1.72 39.19 -3.76
C MET A 99 1.91 37.73 -4.18
N GLU A 100 3.15 37.30 -4.41
CA GLU A 100 3.48 35.89 -4.72
C GLU A 100 3.04 34.96 -3.58
N GLN A 101 3.34 35.31 -2.33
CA GLN A 101 2.90 34.53 -1.17
C GLN A 101 1.37 34.43 -1.07
N TYR A 102 0.63 35.47 -1.44
CA TYR A 102 -0.84 35.41 -1.47
C TYR A 102 -1.35 34.52 -2.61
N GLU A 103 -0.75 34.61 -3.79
CA GLU A 103 -1.07 33.76 -4.94
C GLU A 103 -0.81 32.28 -4.59
N GLU A 104 0.37 31.97 -4.05
CA GLU A 104 0.76 30.62 -3.63
C GLU A 104 -0.19 30.07 -2.57
N LYS A 105 -0.50 30.84 -1.52
CA LYS A 105 -1.48 30.41 -0.49
C LYS A 105 -2.86 30.16 -1.07
N ARG A 106 -3.32 31.01 -2.00
CA ARG A 106 -4.62 30.84 -2.67
C ARG A 106 -4.63 29.57 -3.52
N VAL A 107 -3.57 29.35 -4.30
CA VAL A 107 -3.42 28.17 -5.15
C VAL A 107 -3.34 26.90 -4.31
N GLN A 108 -2.59 26.92 -3.21
CA GLN A 108 -2.48 25.79 -2.28
C GLN A 108 -3.85 25.44 -1.68
N GLN A 109 -4.59 26.42 -1.16
CA GLN A 109 -5.94 26.20 -0.62
C GLN A 109 -6.90 25.62 -1.67
N LEU A 110 -6.88 26.17 -2.89
CA LEU A 110 -7.70 25.65 -3.99
C LEU A 110 -7.30 24.22 -4.38
N SER A 111 -6.00 23.92 -4.38
CA SER A 111 -5.48 22.58 -4.66
C SER A 111 -5.93 21.58 -3.59
N GLU A 112 -5.84 21.94 -2.32
CA GLU A 112 -6.30 21.09 -1.20
C GLU A 112 -7.80 20.80 -1.29
N ILE A 113 -8.62 21.81 -1.62
CA ILE A 113 -10.07 21.63 -1.81
C ILE A 113 -10.35 20.71 -3.00
N LYS A 114 -9.67 20.92 -4.13
CA LYS A 114 -9.81 20.08 -5.33
C LYS A 114 -9.45 18.62 -5.03
N GLU A 115 -8.36 18.38 -4.31
CA GLU A 115 -7.95 17.01 -3.98
C GLU A 115 -8.94 16.33 -3.04
N LYS A 116 -9.45 17.05 -2.02
CA LYS A 116 -10.52 16.53 -1.14
C LYS A 116 -11.78 16.16 -1.94
N LEU A 117 -12.20 17.01 -2.87
CA LEU A 117 -13.36 16.73 -3.74
C LEU A 117 -13.11 15.53 -4.66
N LYS A 118 -11.90 15.41 -5.21
CA LYS A 118 -11.51 14.28 -6.06
C LYS A 118 -11.53 12.96 -5.30
N THR A 119 -10.96 12.92 -4.10
CA THR A 119 -11.01 11.73 -3.22
C THR A 119 -12.45 11.37 -2.87
N HIS A 120 -13.26 12.36 -2.48
CA HIS A 120 -14.66 12.12 -2.15
C HIS A 120 -15.46 11.57 -3.34
N ALA A 121 -15.25 12.11 -4.55
CA ALA A 121 -15.88 11.59 -5.76
C ALA A 121 -15.46 10.15 -6.07
N ALA A 122 -14.18 9.81 -5.88
CA ALA A 122 -13.68 8.45 -6.05
C ALA A 122 -14.30 7.48 -5.03
N ASP A 123 -14.44 7.91 -3.77
CA ASP A 123 -15.09 7.11 -2.73
C ASP A 123 -16.56 6.85 -3.03
N ILE A 124 -17.30 7.87 -3.51
CA ILE A 124 -18.70 7.70 -3.96
C ILE A 124 -18.79 6.65 -5.07
N GLU A 125 -17.93 6.75 -6.08
CA GLU A 125 -17.94 5.79 -7.20
C GLU A 125 -17.58 4.38 -6.75
N LYS A 126 -16.61 4.24 -5.84
CA LYS A 126 -16.27 2.94 -5.23
C LYS A 126 -17.45 2.34 -4.47
N THR A 127 -18.15 3.15 -3.66
CA THR A 127 -19.36 2.70 -2.94
C THR A 127 -20.47 2.31 -3.92
N ARG A 128 -20.67 3.07 -5.00
CA ARG A 128 -21.65 2.76 -6.05
C ARG A 128 -21.37 1.40 -6.69
N GLN A 129 -20.13 1.18 -7.12
CA GLN A 129 -19.70 -0.08 -7.74
C GLN A 129 -19.81 -1.26 -6.76
N SER A 130 -19.40 -1.07 -5.51
CA SER A 130 -19.53 -2.10 -4.47
C SER A 130 -20.98 -2.51 -4.24
N LEU A 131 -21.91 -1.54 -4.19
CA LEU A 131 -23.33 -1.82 -3.98
C LEU A 131 -23.96 -2.52 -5.20
N GLU A 132 -23.58 -2.09 -6.40
CA GLU A 132 -24.02 -2.71 -7.66
C GLU A 132 -23.54 -4.15 -7.76
N GLN A 133 -22.27 -4.40 -7.43
CA GLN A 133 -21.69 -5.74 -7.42
C GLN A 133 -22.35 -6.64 -6.36
N GLN A 134 -22.54 -6.15 -5.14
CA GLN A 134 -23.23 -6.91 -4.10
C GLN A 134 -24.66 -7.31 -4.54
N LYS A 135 -25.39 -6.39 -5.18
CA LYS A 135 -26.73 -6.67 -5.70
C LYS A 135 -26.72 -7.75 -6.78
N VAL A 136 -25.72 -7.74 -7.68
CA VAL A 136 -25.56 -8.77 -8.71
C VAL A 136 -25.23 -10.12 -8.08
N GLU A 137 -24.30 -10.17 -7.12
CA GLU A 137 -23.92 -11.38 -6.41
C GLU A 137 -25.10 -11.99 -5.61
N GLU A 138 -25.89 -11.15 -4.92
CA GLU A 138 -27.11 -11.59 -4.22
C GLU A 138 -28.15 -12.19 -5.18
N LEU A 139 -28.36 -11.56 -6.35
CA LEU A 139 -29.27 -12.07 -7.38
C LEU A 139 -28.78 -13.40 -7.98
N GLN A 140 -27.47 -13.51 -8.25
CA GLN A 140 -26.85 -14.74 -8.74
C GLN A 140 -27.01 -15.87 -7.74
N LYS A 141 -26.68 -15.63 -6.46
CA LYS A 141 -26.84 -16.61 -5.38
C LYS A 141 -28.29 -17.06 -5.24
N HIS A 142 -29.23 -16.11 -5.27
CA HIS A 142 -30.65 -16.44 -5.16
C HIS A 142 -31.14 -17.30 -6.35
N LEU A 143 -30.66 -17.03 -7.56
CA LEU A 143 -30.96 -17.85 -8.73
C LEU A 143 -30.35 -19.25 -8.62
N GLU A 144 -29.10 -19.34 -8.18
CA GLU A 144 -28.40 -20.61 -7.96
C GLU A 144 -29.12 -21.46 -6.92
N ASP A 145 -29.52 -20.88 -5.79
CA ASP A 145 -30.29 -21.56 -4.74
C ASP A 145 -31.64 -22.07 -5.27
N LYS A 146 -32.34 -21.28 -6.10
CA LYS A 146 -33.59 -21.72 -6.75
C LYS A 146 -33.37 -22.90 -7.68
N LEU A 147 -32.32 -22.85 -8.51
CA LEU A 147 -32.00 -23.94 -9.44
C LEU A 147 -31.59 -25.21 -8.69
N ARG A 148 -30.78 -25.07 -7.63
CA ARG A 148 -30.38 -26.17 -6.74
C ARG A 148 -31.59 -26.80 -6.06
N ASN A 149 -32.49 -25.99 -5.50
CA ASN A 149 -33.71 -26.50 -4.86
C ASN A 149 -34.64 -27.19 -5.86
N ALA A 150 -34.75 -26.67 -7.09
CA ALA A 150 -35.52 -27.34 -8.14
C ALA A 150 -34.88 -28.65 -8.59
N ALA A 151 -33.54 -28.75 -8.58
CA ALA A 151 -32.83 -30.01 -8.86
C ALA A 151 -33.07 -31.04 -7.74
N THR A 152 -32.88 -30.67 -6.47
CA THR A 152 -33.10 -31.59 -5.34
C THR A 152 -34.55 -32.09 -5.28
N LEU A 153 -35.53 -31.21 -5.51
CA LEU A 153 -36.94 -31.62 -5.56
C LEU A 153 -37.23 -32.61 -6.69
N ARG A 154 -36.59 -32.45 -7.86
CA ARG A 154 -36.71 -33.41 -8.97
C ARG A 154 -36.08 -34.75 -8.60
N ASP A 155 -34.88 -34.74 -8.04
CA ASP A 155 -34.16 -35.96 -7.65
C ASP A 155 -34.92 -36.72 -6.55
N ASP A 156 -35.44 -36.02 -5.54
CA ASP A 156 -36.26 -36.62 -4.49
C ASP A 156 -37.56 -37.23 -5.04
N ASN A 157 -38.21 -36.57 -6.00
CA ASN A 157 -39.40 -37.09 -6.63
C ASN A 157 -39.11 -38.34 -7.47
N ILE A 158 -38.02 -38.33 -8.25
CA ILE A 158 -37.56 -39.49 -9.02
C ILE A 158 -37.22 -40.64 -8.08
N LYS A 159 -36.49 -40.38 -7.00
CA LYS A 159 -36.15 -41.38 -5.98
C LYS A 159 -37.40 -42.02 -5.38
N LYS A 160 -38.41 -41.23 -4.99
CA LYS A 160 -39.69 -41.76 -4.49
C LYS A 160 -40.40 -42.67 -5.49
N ILE A 161 -40.36 -42.33 -6.78
CA ILE A 161 -40.94 -43.18 -7.84
C ILE A 161 -40.17 -44.50 -7.96
N LEU A 162 -38.83 -44.43 -7.97
CA LEU A 162 -37.97 -45.61 -8.05
C LEU A 162 -38.13 -46.53 -6.83
N ASP A 163 -38.20 -45.97 -5.62
CA ASP A 163 -38.40 -46.73 -4.39
C ASP A 163 -39.76 -47.45 -4.40
N ARG A 164 -40.84 -46.79 -4.84
CA ARG A 164 -42.17 -47.44 -5.00
C ARG A 164 -42.14 -48.58 -6.03
N LEU A 165 -41.44 -48.37 -7.15
CA LEU A 165 -41.28 -49.41 -8.18
C LEU A 165 -40.49 -50.60 -7.64
N LYS A 166 -39.42 -50.36 -6.88
CA LYS A 166 -38.62 -51.41 -6.25
C LYS A 166 -39.41 -52.20 -5.21
N GLU A 167 -40.16 -51.51 -4.34
CA GLU A 167 -41.01 -52.15 -3.33
C GLU A 167 -42.02 -53.10 -3.98
N HIS A 168 -42.67 -52.67 -5.07
CA HIS A 168 -43.65 -53.49 -5.76
C HIS A 168 -43.00 -54.65 -6.54
N ASN A 169 -41.99 -54.35 -7.36
CA ASN A 169 -41.45 -55.32 -8.33
C ASN A 169 -40.44 -56.29 -7.72
N THR A 170 -39.81 -55.92 -6.62
CA THR A 170 -38.79 -56.76 -5.98
C THR A 170 -39.36 -57.30 -4.68
N ASP A 171 -39.69 -56.42 -3.74
CA ASP A 171 -39.93 -56.85 -2.36
C ASP A 171 -41.25 -57.64 -2.25
N LYS A 172 -42.36 -57.07 -2.76
CA LYS A 172 -43.67 -57.76 -2.75
C LYS A 172 -43.70 -59.00 -3.62
N LEU A 173 -43.07 -58.99 -4.80
CA LEU A 173 -43.00 -60.18 -5.64
C LEU A 173 -42.19 -61.30 -4.97
N ASN A 174 -41.09 -60.97 -4.28
CA ASN A 174 -40.31 -61.94 -3.52
C ASN A 174 -41.10 -62.50 -2.34
N GLU A 175 -41.87 -61.69 -1.61
CA GLU A 175 -42.76 -62.15 -0.55
C GLU A 175 -43.84 -63.12 -1.07
N VAL A 176 -44.47 -62.79 -2.20
CA VAL A 176 -45.46 -63.67 -2.84
C VAL A 176 -44.82 -64.99 -3.28
N ARG A 177 -43.64 -64.94 -3.91
CA ARG A 177 -42.89 -66.15 -4.30
C ARG A 177 -42.54 -67.01 -3.09
N ALA A 178 -41.99 -66.41 -2.04
CA ALA A 178 -41.65 -67.13 -0.81
C ALA A 178 -42.88 -67.79 -0.16
N THR A 179 -44.03 -67.11 -0.19
CA THR A 179 -45.30 -67.66 0.30
C THR A 179 -45.76 -68.86 -0.53
N ILE A 180 -45.69 -68.76 -1.86
CA ILE A 180 -46.02 -69.86 -2.78
C ILE A 180 -45.09 -71.05 -2.53
N ASP A 181 -43.78 -70.82 -2.47
CA ASP A 181 -42.78 -71.86 -2.21
C ASP A 181 -43.05 -72.58 -0.87
N GLN A 182 -43.42 -71.84 0.17
CA GLN A 182 -43.77 -72.41 1.47
C GLN A 182 -45.03 -73.28 1.39
N ILE A 183 -46.07 -72.83 0.67
CA ILE A 183 -47.31 -73.60 0.47
C ILE A 183 -47.02 -74.88 -0.33
N GLU A 184 -46.20 -74.80 -1.38
CA GLU A 184 -45.80 -75.96 -2.18
C GLU A 184 -44.97 -76.97 -1.39
N ALA A 185 -44.05 -76.49 -0.55
CA ALA A 185 -43.30 -77.34 0.38
C ALA A 185 -44.24 -78.07 1.34
N LEU A 186 -45.20 -77.38 1.97
CA LEU A 186 -46.19 -77.98 2.87
C LEU A 186 -47.09 -79.01 2.16
N LYS A 187 -47.52 -78.74 0.93
CA LYS A 187 -48.29 -79.71 0.14
C LYS A 187 -47.46 -80.95 -0.18
N THR A 188 -46.18 -80.77 -0.46
CA THR A 188 -45.25 -81.87 -0.77
C THR A 188 -45.01 -82.72 0.48
N THR A 189 -44.73 -82.10 1.63
CA THR A 189 -44.55 -82.84 2.90
C THR A 189 -45.82 -83.58 3.31
N GLU A 190 -47.00 -82.99 3.12
CA GLU A 190 -48.27 -83.66 3.42
C GLU A 190 -48.52 -84.85 2.48
N LYS A 191 -48.22 -84.72 1.18
CA LYS A 191 -48.28 -85.86 0.25
C LYS A 191 -47.33 -86.98 0.69
N THR A 192 -46.10 -86.66 1.07
CA THR A 192 -45.12 -87.62 1.60
C THR A 192 -45.67 -88.31 2.86
N ARG A 193 -46.20 -87.55 3.82
CA ARG A 193 -46.80 -88.08 5.06
C ARG A 193 -47.96 -89.04 4.78
N ILE A 194 -48.83 -88.71 3.82
CA ILE A 194 -49.94 -89.59 3.42
C ILE A 194 -49.40 -90.92 2.85
N ILE A 195 -48.34 -90.86 2.02
CA ILE A 195 -47.71 -92.06 1.45
C ILE A 195 -47.07 -92.90 2.56
N GLU A 196 -46.31 -92.30 3.47
CA GLU A 196 -45.68 -92.97 4.61
C GLU A 196 -46.72 -93.65 5.51
N ASN A 197 -47.82 -92.97 5.84
CA ASN A 197 -48.91 -93.55 6.63
C ASN A 197 -49.56 -94.75 5.95
N LYS A 198 -49.76 -94.69 4.62
CA LYS A 198 -50.28 -95.82 3.83
C LYS A 198 -49.31 -97.00 3.85
N LEU A 199 -48.01 -96.76 3.67
CA LEU A 199 -46.98 -97.79 3.74
C LEU A 199 -46.91 -98.43 5.12
N SER A 200 -46.88 -97.64 6.20
CA SER A 200 -46.87 -98.12 7.58
C SER A 200 -48.10 -98.96 7.90
N THR A 201 -49.29 -98.53 7.46
CA THR A 201 -50.53 -99.31 7.64
C THR A 201 -50.46 -100.64 6.88
N ALA A 202 -49.93 -100.65 5.66
CA ALA A 202 -49.74 -101.86 4.88
C ALA A 202 -48.75 -102.82 5.56
N GLU A 203 -47.65 -102.30 6.12
CA GLU A 203 -46.68 -103.07 6.90
C GLU A 203 -47.30 -103.68 8.16
N GLN A 204 -48.04 -102.90 8.95
CA GLN A 204 -48.75 -103.40 10.13
C GLN A 204 -49.75 -104.51 9.79
N ASN A 205 -50.48 -104.36 8.66
CA ASN A 205 -51.41 -105.39 8.21
C ASN A 205 -50.67 -106.66 7.75
N ARG A 206 -49.54 -106.52 7.04
CA ARG A 206 -48.68 -107.65 6.66
C ARG A 206 -48.13 -108.36 7.89
N GLU A 207 -47.70 -107.62 8.91
CA GLU A 207 -47.21 -108.15 10.18
C GLU A 207 -48.32 -108.91 10.94
N LYS A 208 -49.53 -108.35 11.02
CA LYS A 208 -50.68 -109.04 11.62
C LYS A 208 -50.99 -110.37 10.92
N GLU A 209 -50.93 -110.41 9.58
CA GLU A 209 -51.12 -111.65 8.83
C GLU A 209 -49.99 -112.66 9.06
N LEU A 210 -48.74 -112.20 9.16
CA LEU A 210 -47.61 -113.06 9.55
C LEU A 210 -47.80 -113.62 10.97
N GLN A 211 -48.22 -112.80 11.94
CA GLN A 211 -48.51 -113.23 13.30
C GLN A 211 -49.63 -114.26 13.36
N LYS A 212 -50.74 -114.06 12.62
CA LYS A 212 -51.80 -115.06 12.50
C LYS A 212 -51.28 -116.39 11.96
N LYS A 213 -50.44 -116.36 10.91
CA LYS A 213 -49.80 -117.57 10.37
C LYS A 213 -48.91 -118.26 11.40
N LEU A 214 -48.07 -117.50 12.13
CA LEU A 214 -47.23 -118.03 13.20
C LEU A 214 -48.04 -118.62 14.36
N GLU A 215 -49.15 -117.98 14.76
CA GLU A 215 -50.01 -118.48 15.83
C GLU A 215 -50.72 -119.77 15.44
N ASN A 216 -51.18 -119.88 14.19
CA ASN A 216 -51.71 -121.13 13.65
C ASN A 216 -50.65 -122.25 13.70
N ILE A 217 -49.41 -121.98 13.29
CA ILE A 217 -48.30 -122.93 13.41
C ILE A 217 -48.12 -123.35 14.88
N ARG A 218 -48.06 -122.40 15.82
CA ARG A 218 -47.95 -122.68 17.27
C ARG A 218 -49.12 -123.50 17.83
N LYS A 219 -50.35 -123.28 17.32
CA LYS A 219 -51.54 -124.07 17.71
C LYS A 219 -51.44 -125.50 17.20
N HIS A 220 -50.97 -125.68 15.96
CA HIS A 220 -50.69 -127.00 15.41
C HIS A 220 -49.59 -127.72 16.20
N GLU A 221 -48.51 -127.03 16.57
CA GLU A 221 -47.47 -127.58 17.47
C GLU A 221 -48.03 -127.98 18.84
N ARG A 222 -48.83 -127.12 19.49
CA ARG A 222 -49.48 -127.45 20.77
C ARG A 222 -50.40 -128.66 20.66
N ARG A 223 -51.17 -128.78 19.58
CA ARG A 223 -51.98 -129.99 19.31
C ARG A 223 -51.10 -131.22 19.12
N ALA A 224 -50.02 -131.11 18.36
CA ALA A 224 -49.08 -132.21 18.18
C ALA A 224 -48.45 -132.63 19.53
N GLU A 225 -48.12 -131.68 20.40
CA GLU A 225 -47.62 -131.93 21.75
C GLU A 225 -48.67 -132.61 22.64
N LEU A 226 -49.92 -132.14 22.64
CA LEU A 226 -51.04 -132.80 23.33
C LEU A 226 -51.24 -134.25 22.85
N VAL A 227 -51.12 -134.50 21.54
CA VAL A 227 -51.17 -135.87 21.00
C VAL A 227 -49.98 -136.70 21.48
N ARG A 228 -48.76 -136.13 21.54
CA ARG A 228 -47.59 -136.80 22.15
C ARG A 228 -47.82 -137.13 23.64
N GLN A 229 -48.38 -136.20 24.41
CA GLN A 229 -48.71 -136.39 25.82
C GLN A 229 -49.82 -137.42 26.03
N ASN A 230 -50.89 -137.38 25.21
CA ASN A 230 -51.96 -138.39 25.24
C ASN A 230 -51.45 -139.78 24.85
N LYS A 231 -50.51 -139.86 23.91
CA LYS A 231 -49.82 -141.11 23.56
C LYS A 231 -48.94 -141.61 24.71
N ALA A 232 -48.20 -140.72 25.40
CA ALA A 232 -47.45 -141.07 26.59
C ALA A 232 -48.36 -141.51 27.77
N ALA A 233 -49.51 -140.87 27.94
CA ALA A 233 -50.51 -141.25 28.95
C ALA A 233 -51.23 -142.57 28.62
N LEU A 234 -51.45 -142.89 27.33
CA LEU A 234 -51.91 -144.22 26.91
C LEU A 234 -50.83 -145.28 27.15
N ALA A 235 -49.55 -144.97 26.92
CA ALA A 235 -48.44 -145.87 27.22
C ALA A 235 -48.36 -146.19 28.73
N GLN A 236 -48.65 -145.22 29.61
CA GLN A 236 -48.77 -145.45 31.06
C GLN A 236 -50.05 -146.23 31.45
N LYS A 237 -51.10 -146.24 30.61
CA LYS A 237 -52.32 -147.03 30.82
C LYS A 237 -52.20 -148.47 30.31
N THR A 238 -51.33 -148.73 29.33
CA THR A 238 -51.04 -150.08 28.82
C THR A 238 -50.14 -150.92 29.73
N ASP A 239 -49.42 -150.31 30.69
CA ASP A 239 -48.60 -151.06 31.67
C ASP A 239 -49.39 -151.63 32.86
N VAL A 240 -50.70 -151.38 32.98
CA VAL A 240 -51.52 -151.85 34.13
C VAL A 240 -52.58 -152.89 33.75
N THR A 241 -52.71 -153.28 32.47
CA THR A 241 -53.75 -154.24 32.03
C THR A 241 -53.26 -155.29 31.01
N ALA A 242 -52.02 -155.77 31.15
CA ALA A 242 -51.58 -157.01 30.49
C ALA A 242 -50.36 -157.65 31.19
N SER A 243 -50.56 -158.29 32.34
CA SER A 243 -49.91 -159.58 32.68
C SER A 243 -50.50 -160.17 33.97
N SER A 244 -51.62 -160.86 33.82
CA SER A 244 -51.97 -162.04 34.60
C SER A 244 -52.05 -163.19 33.59
N GLY A 245 -51.12 -164.13 33.73
CA GLY A 245 -50.90 -165.27 32.82
C GLY A 245 -49.48 -165.79 32.98
#